data_AF-A0A1F3KWG4-F1
#
_entry.id   AF-A0A1F3KWG4-F1
#
_cell.length_a   1.000
_cell.length_b   1.000
_cell.length_c   1.000
_cell.angle_alpha   90.00
_cell.angle_beta   90.00
_cell.angle_gamma   90.00
#
_symmetry.space_group_name_H-M   'P 1'
#
loop_
_entity.id
_entity.type
_entity.pdbx_description
1 polymer ?
#
loop_
_entity_poly.entity_id
_entity_poly.type
_entity_poly.pdbx_seq_one_letter_code
_entity_poly.pdbx_strand_id
1 'polypeptide(L)'
;MIEAGALLVQSERNDLSGFIRHFKNYTSKKFLEVILDGVESRSDWMRVVFEYHGKFKRKQTYQIWTHEHHAEVIYSQKFIEQKVNYIHQNPVKNGLVDKQEDYLYSSARNYTGMESLIDVCILDFECKTY
;
A
#
# COMPACT_ATOMS: atom_id res chain seq x y z
N MET A 1 14.56 3.08 4.93
CA MET A 1 13.27 2.96 5.62
C MET A 1 12.22 2.87 4.51
N ILE A 2 11.72 1.67 4.22
CA ILE A 2 10.70 1.49 3.18
C ILE A 2 9.38 1.89 3.84
N GLU A 3 8.73 2.93 3.31
CA GLU A 3 7.47 3.41 3.88
C GLU A 3 6.42 2.31 3.92
N ALA A 4 5.69 2.23 5.03
CA ALA A 4 4.57 1.31 5.18
C ALA A 4 3.37 1.85 4.39
N GLY A 5 3.14 1.28 3.21
CA GLY A 5 1.89 1.52 2.47
C GLY A 5 0.69 0.99 3.26
N ALA A 6 -0.41 1.73 3.25
CA ALA A 6 -1.66 1.35 3.90
C ALA A 6 -2.77 1.16 2.86
N LEU A 7 -3.55 0.09 3.00
CA LEU A 7 -4.64 -0.26 2.10
C LEU A 7 -5.89 -0.58 2.92
N LEU A 8 -7.04 -0.04 2.51
CA LEU A 8 -8.35 -0.48 2.95
C LEU A 8 -8.97 -1.29 1.82
N VAL A 9 -9.23 -2.57 2.09
CA VAL A 9 -9.62 -3.54 1.06
C VAL A 9 -10.83 -4.36 1.50
N GLN A 10 -11.69 -4.67 0.53
CA GLN A 10 -12.81 -5.58 0.68
C GLN A 10 -12.68 -6.69 -0.37
N SER A 11 -13.02 -7.93 0.01
CA SER A 11 -13.03 -9.08 -0.91
C SER A 11 -14.45 -9.63 -1.00
N GLU A 12 -15.02 -9.64 -2.20
CA GLU A 12 -16.34 -10.21 -2.47
C GLU A 12 -16.41 -11.71 -2.13
N ARG A 13 -15.28 -12.42 -2.27
CA ARG A 13 -15.16 -13.86 -2.02
C ARG A 13 -14.75 -14.20 -0.58
N ASN A 14 -14.66 -13.19 0.29
CA ASN A 14 -14.18 -13.31 1.66
C ASN A 14 -12.78 -13.95 1.78
N ASP A 15 -11.95 -13.81 0.74
CA ASP A 15 -10.56 -14.29 0.72
C ASP A 15 -9.58 -13.12 0.61
N LEU A 16 -9.37 -12.44 1.74
CA LEU A 16 -8.35 -11.40 1.85
C LEU A 16 -6.94 -11.99 1.90
N SER A 17 -6.79 -13.18 2.46
CA SER A 17 -5.50 -13.85 2.60
C SER A 17 -4.88 -14.19 1.24
N GLY A 18 -5.70 -14.73 0.33
CA GLY A 18 -5.33 -15.01 -1.04
C GLY A 18 -5.02 -13.72 -1.78
N PHE A 19 -5.87 -12.70 -1.67
CA PHE A 19 -5.61 -11.38 -2.27
C PHE A 19 -4.24 -10.82 -1.87
N ILE A 20 -3.93 -10.75 -0.57
CA ILE A 20 -2.65 -10.24 -0.06
C ILE A 20 -1.48 -11.07 -0.60
N ARG A 21 -1.61 -12.40 -0.62
CA ARG A 21 -0.60 -13.29 -1.19
C ARG A 21 -0.37 -13.01 -2.67
N HIS A 22 -1.44 -12.91 -3.46
CA HIS A 22 -1.36 -12.62 -4.90
C HIS A 22 -0.77 -11.24 -5.17
N PHE A 23 -1.18 -10.23 -4.41
CA PHE A 23 -0.65 -8.87 -4.47
C PHE A 23 0.86 -8.85 -4.19
N LYS A 24 1.31 -9.42 -3.06
CA LYS A 24 2.73 -9.49 -2.71
C LYS A 24 3.55 -10.24 -3.77
N ASN A 25 3.01 -11.35 -4.30
CA ASN A 25 3.69 -12.14 -5.34
C ASN A 25 3.83 -11.37 -6.65
N TYR A 26 2.74 -10.72 -7.11
CA TYR A 26 2.73 -9.96 -8.36
C TYR A 26 3.68 -8.77 -8.28
N THR A 27 3.54 -7.95 -7.24
CA THR A 27 4.37 -6.76 -7.04
C THR A 27 5.85 -7.11 -6.83
N SER A 28 6.16 -8.20 -6.12
CA SER A 28 7.56 -8.64 -5.97
C SER A 28 8.22 -8.91 -7.32
N LYS A 29 7.51 -9.59 -8.24
CA LYS A 29 8.05 -9.89 -9.57
C LYS A 29 8.30 -8.60 -10.36
N LYS A 30 7.33 -7.68 -10.35
CA LYS A 30 7.45 -6.39 -11.04
C LYS A 30 8.55 -5.50 -10.47
N PHE A 31 8.69 -5.43 -9.15
CA PHE A 31 9.79 -4.69 -8.54
C PHE A 31 11.13 -5.32 -8.86
N LEU A 32 11.25 -6.64 -8.85
CA LEU A 32 12.49 -7.31 -9.25
C LEU A 32 12.84 -7.06 -10.71
N GLU A 33 11.87 -7.09 -11.63
CA GLU A 33 12.11 -6.71 -13.03
C GLU A 33 12.74 -5.30 -13.10
N VAL A 34 12.11 -4.29 -12.48
CA VAL A 34 12.61 -2.90 -12.51
C VAL A 34 14.00 -2.74 -11.86
N ILE A 35 14.24 -3.41 -10.74
CA ILE A 35 15.52 -3.35 -10.01
C ILE A 35 16.63 -4.03 -10.82
N LEU A 36 16.33 -5.17 -11.44
CA LEU A 36 17.32 -5.96 -12.16
C LEU A 36 17.63 -5.36 -13.53
N ASP A 37 16.66 -4.69 -14.17
CA ASP A 37 16.82 -3.99 -15.45
C ASP A 37 17.65 -2.70 -15.33
N GLY A 38 17.95 -2.24 -14.11
CA GLY A 38 18.85 -1.11 -13.86
C GLY A 38 18.27 0.27 -14.15
N VAL A 39 16.95 0.36 -14.41
CA VAL A 39 16.26 1.64 -14.68
C VAL A 39 16.24 2.54 -13.44
N GLU A 40 16.17 1.95 -12.24
CA GLU A 40 16.16 2.70 -10.99
C GLU A 40 17.57 3.02 -10.50
N SER A 41 17.81 4.30 -10.20
CA SER A 41 19.09 4.83 -9.71
C SER A 41 19.68 4.09 -8.50
N ARG A 42 18.81 3.57 -7.62
CA ARG A 42 19.19 2.85 -6.39
C ARG A 42 19.20 1.32 -6.55
N SER A 43 19.13 0.82 -7.77
CA SER A 43 19.04 -0.62 -8.10
C SER A 43 20.11 -1.47 -7.41
N ASP A 44 21.38 -1.05 -7.44
CA ASP A 44 22.49 -1.78 -6.82
C ASP A 44 22.32 -1.92 -5.31
N TRP A 45 22.01 -0.83 -4.62
CA TRP A 45 21.77 -0.85 -3.18
C TRP A 45 20.57 -1.72 -2.82
N MET A 46 19.45 -1.59 -3.54
CA MET A 46 18.26 -2.41 -3.32
C MET A 46 18.53 -3.89 -3.54
N ARG A 47 19.27 -4.25 -4.60
CA ARG A 47 19.65 -5.63 -4.89
C ARG A 47 20.39 -6.25 -3.71
N VAL A 48 21.40 -5.56 -3.17
CA VAL A 48 22.17 -6.02 -2.00
C VAL A 48 21.25 -6.24 -0.80
N VAL A 49 20.37 -5.28 -0.50
CA VAL A 49 19.44 -5.37 0.64
C VAL A 49 18.49 -6.56 0.48
N PHE A 50 17.85 -6.69 -0.69
CA PHE A 50 16.86 -7.74 -0.91
C PHE A 50 17.49 -9.13 -1.02
N GLU A 51 18.70 -9.25 -1.56
CA GLU A 51 19.46 -10.49 -1.58
C GLU A 51 19.87 -10.90 -0.17
N TYR A 52 20.35 -9.97 0.65
CA TYR A 52 20.68 -10.22 2.04
C TYR A 52 19.49 -10.81 2.81
N HIS A 53 18.30 -10.22 2.66
CA HIS A 53 17.10 -10.75 3.31
C HIS A 53 16.61 -12.08 2.70
N GLY A 54 16.86 -12.32 1.41
CA GLY A 54 16.53 -13.58 0.74
C GLY A 54 17.30 -14.79 1.30
N LYS A 55 18.55 -14.60 1.76
CA LYS A 55 19.39 -15.67 2.32
C LYS A 55 18.74 -16.42 3.49
N PHE A 56 17.84 -15.76 4.23
CA PHE A 56 17.11 -16.37 5.34
C PHE A 56 15.90 -17.22 4.90
N LYS A 57 15.68 -17.40 3.59
CA LYS A 57 14.57 -18.15 3.00
C LYS A 57 15.10 -19.25 2.07
N ARG A 58 14.65 -20.50 2.28
CA ARG A 58 15.13 -21.69 1.55
C ARG A 58 14.91 -21.69 0.03
N LYS A 59 13.99 -20.88 -0.51
CA LYS A 59 13.58 -20.90 -1.93
C LYS A 59 13.42 -19.50 -2.54
N GLN A 60 14.09 -18.50 -1.99
CA GLN A 60 13.89 -17.11 -2.42
C GLN A 60 15.21 -16.35 -2.41
N THR A 61 15.72 -16.00 -3.59
CA THR A 61 16.97 -15.23 -3.73
C THR A 61 16.82 -13.79 -3.26
N TYR A 62 15.67 -13.16 -3.51
CA TYR A 62 15.39 -11.77 -3.13
C TYR A 62 14.09 -11.67 -2.33
N GLN A 63 14.16 -11.07 -1.14
CA GLN A 63 12.98 -10.82 -0.32
C GLN A 63 12.59 -9.34 -0.35
N ILE A 64 11.52 -9.01 -1.08
CA ILE A 64 10.99 -7.64 -1.19
C ILE A 64 10.07 -7.29 0.00
N TRP A 65 9.11 -8.16 0.30
CA TRP A 65 8.15 -7.94 1.37
C TRP A 65 8.57 -8.61 2.68
N THR A 66 8.27 -7.96 3.81
CA THR A 66 8.26 -8.62 5.11
C THR A 66 7.14 -9.66 5.18
N HIS A 67 7.30 -10.63 6.07
CA HIS A 67 6.27 -11.66 6.29
C HIS A 67 5.03 -11.05 6.92
N GLU A 68 5.25 -10.14 7.86
CA GLU A 68 4.21 -9.48 8.63
C GLU A 68 3.45 -8.45 7.79
N HIS A 69 2.19 -8.32 8.11
CA HIS A 69 1.32 -7.23 7.71
C HIS A 69 0.38 -6.99 8.88
N HIS A 70 0.09 -5.72 9.17
CA HIS A 70 -0.77 -5.36 10.29
C HIS A 70 -2.22 -5.28 9.81
N ALA A 71 -2.87 -6.45 9.71
CA ALA A 71 -4.27 -6.53 9.33
C ALA A 71 -5.16 -6.15 10.52
N GLU A 72 -6.00 -5.14 10.33
CA GLU A 72 -7.04 -4.77 11.29
C GLU A 72 -8.43 -4.96 10.66
N VAL A 73 -9.29 -5.70 11.36
CA VAL A 73 -10.67 -5.91 10.92
C VAL A 73 -11.47 -4.63 11.15
N ILE A 74 -12.12 -4.17 10.09
CA ILE A 74 -13.05 -3.05 10.13
C ILE A 74 -14.44 -3.56 10.55
N TYR A 75 -15.01 -2.97 11.59
CA TYR A 75 -16.29 -3.44 12.18
C TYR A 75 -17.37 -2.35 12.29
N SER A 76 -17.06 -1.09 11.98
CA SER A 76 -18.04 0.01 12.03
C SER A 76 -17.70 1.12 11.04
N GLN A 77 -18.72 1.87 10.61
CA GLN A 77 -18.56 3.02 9.73
C GLN A 77 -17.63 4.08 10.33
N LYS A 78 -17.82 4.44 11.61
CA LYS A 78 -16.93 5.37 12.31
C LYS A 78 -15.47 4.93 12.26
N PHE A 79 -15.22 3.62 12.33
CA PHE A 79 -13.86 3.09 12.24
C PHE A 79 -13.30 3.15 10.81
N ILE A 80 -14.14 2.96 9.79
CA ILE A 80 -13.76 3.21 8.38
C ILE A 80 -13.32 4.66 8.20
N GLU A 81 -14.17 5.62 8.59
CA GLU A 81 -13.89 7.05 8.47
C GLU A 81 -12.56 7.41 9.13
N GLN A 82 -12.34 6.92 10.35
CA GLN A 82 -11.09 7.12 11.08
C GLN A 82 -9.89 6.57 10.29
N LYS A 83 -9.99 5.37 9.71
CA LYS A 83 -8.88 4.74 8.97
C LYS A 83 -8.63 5.42 7.63
N VAL A 84 -9.66 5.80 6.88
CA VAL A 84 -9.53 6.56 5.63
C VAL A 84 -8.82 7.89 5.91
N ASN A 85 -9.29 8.66 6.90
CA ASN A 85 -8.64 9.91 7.29
C ASN A 85 -7.19 9.71 7.73
N TYR A 86 -6.91 8.65 8.51
CA TYR A 86 -5.55 8.33 8.91
C TYR A 86 -4.64 8.06 7.69
N ILE A 87 -5.09 7.22 6.76
CA ILE A 87 -4.32 6.85 5.57
C ILE A 87 -4.04 8.08 4.71
N HIS A 88 -5.04 8.93 4.47
CA HIS A 88 -4.89 10.16 3.68
C HIS A 88 -3.98 11.19 4.34
N GLN A 89 -3.95 11.24 5.66
CA GLN A 89 -3.09 12.16 6.41
C GLN A 89 -1.64 11.69 6.56
N ASN A 90 -1.32 10.43 6.27
CA ASN A 90 0.05 9.92 6.42
C ASN A 90 1.10 10.72 5.62
N PRO A 91 0.87 11.06 4.33
CA PRO A 91 1.81 11.88 3.56
C PRO A 91 2.06 13.26 4.19
N VAL A 92 1.03 13.88 4.78
CA VAL A 92 1.15 15.17 5.47
C VAL A 92 1.96 15.03 6.76
N LYS A 93 1.63 14.02 7.58
CA LYS A 93 2.35 13.75 8.84
C LYS A 93 3.82 13.38 8.64
N ASN A 94 4.14 12.74 7.52
CA ASN A 94 5.52 12.42 7.14
C ASN A 94 6.26 13.61 6.49
N GLY A 95 5.59 14.75 6.29
CA GLY A 95 6.18 15.95 5.68
C GLY A 95 6.46 15.81 4.18
N LEU A 96 5.78 14.88 3.49
CA LEU A 96 5.93 14.69 2.04
C LEU A 96 5.18 15.76 1.25
N VAL A 97 4.03 16.21 1.78
CA VAL A 97 3.12 17.18 1.15
C VAL A 97 2.44 18.03 2.22
N ASP A 98 2.01 19.23 1.84
CA ASP A 98 1.27 20.13 2.75
C ASP A 98 -0.21 19.73 2.90
N LYS A 99 -0.81 19.13 1.86
CA LYS A 99 -2.20 18.66 1.86
C LYS A 99 -2.30 17.21 1.41
N GLN A 100 -3.30 16.49 1.92
CA GLN A 100 -3.48 15.06 1.67
C GLN A 100 -3.72 14.74 0.18
N GLU A 101 -4.45 15.60 -0.52
CA GLU A 101 -4.76 15.50 -1.95
C GLU A 101 -3.57 15.82 -2.87
N ASP A 102 -2.52 16.45 -2.35
CA ASP A 102 -1.32 16.74 -3.15
C ASP A 102 -0.45 15.48 -3.34
N TYR A 103 -0.66 14.43 -2.53
CA TYR A 103 0.09 13.19 -2.67
C TYR A 103 -0.46 12.34 -3.83
N LEU A 104 0.29 12.33 -4.94
CA LEU A 104 -0.09 11.68 -6.20
C LEU A 104 -0.45 10.18 -6.06
N TYR A 105 0.22 9.48 -5.14
CA TYR A 105 0.03 8.03 -4.91
C TYR A 105 -0.97 7.72 -3.79
N SER A 106 -1.88 8.65 -3.46
CA SER A 106 -2.96 8.46 -2.50
C SER A 106 -4.35 8.59 -3.14
N SER A 107 -5.30 7.84 -2.59
CA SER A 107 -6.71 7.95 -2.96
C SER A 107 -7.37 9.24 -2.46
N ALA A 108 -6.71 10.08 -1.63
CA ALA A 108 -7.23 11.37 -1.19
C ALA A 108 -7.69 12.27 -2.37
N ARG A 109 -7.02 12.13 -3.52
CA ARG A 109 -7.37 12.78 -4.79
C ARG A 109 -8.74 12.34 -5.32
N ASN A 110 -9.02 11.05 -5.26
CA ASN A 110 -10.33 10.50 -5.66
C ASN A 110 -11.44 11.10 -4.78
N TYR A 111 -11.22 11.19 -3.46
CA TYR A 111 -12.20 11.74 -2.50
C TYR A 111 -12.43 13.25 -2.64
N THR A 112 -11.55 13.97 -3.34
CA THR A 112 -11.66 15.40 -3.59
C THR A 112 -12.08 15.71 -5.04
N GLY A 113 -12.40 14.69 -5.84
CA GLY A 113 -12.78 14.85 -7.25
C GLY A 113 -11.63 15.29 -8.16
N MET A 114 -10.39 15.16 -7.72
CA MET A 114 -9.20 15.45 -8.52
C MET A 114 -8.82 14.24 -9.39
N GLU A 115 -8.05 14.50 -10.45
CA GLU A 115 -7.46 13.44 -11.27
C GLU A 115 -6.54 12.54 -10.43
N SER A 116 -6.75 11.22 -10.51
CA SER A 116 -6.02 10.19 -9.77
C SER A 116 -5.40 9.16 -10.70
N LEU A 117 -4.26 8.59 -10.28
CA LEU A 117 -3.58 7.52 -11.04
C LEU A 117 -4.33 6.19 -11.04
N ILE A 118 -5.07 5.93 -9.97
CA ILE A 118 -5.85 4.71 -9.76
C ILE A 118 -7.20 5.12 -9.20
N ASP A 119 -8.26 4.66 -9.88
CA ASP A 119 -9.63 4.85 -9.42
C ASP A 119 -9.93 3.95 -8.23
N VAL A 120 -10.66 4.50 -7.26
CA VAL A 120 -11.12 3.74 -6.08
C VAL A 120 -12.63 3.85 -5.90
N CYS A 121 -13.20 2.87 -5.19
CA CYS A 121 -14.56 2.98 -4.67
C CYS A 121 -14.58 4.03 -3.55
N ILE A 122 -15.30 5.14 -3.78
CA ILE A 122 -15.53 6.16 -2.77
C ILE A 122 -16.56 5.64 -1.77
N LEU A 123 -16.20 5.70 -0.50
CA LEU A 123 -17.12 5.37 0.59
C LEU A 123 -17.85 6.65 0.99
N ASP A 124 -19.18 6.60 0.94
CA ASP A 124 -20.03 7.66 1.44
C ASP A 124 -20.26 7.47 2.95
N PHE A 125 -20.10 8.55 3.70
CA PHE A 125 -20.20 8.59 5.15
C PHE A 125 -21.47 9.31 5.61
N GLU A 126 -22.28 9.84 4.69
CA GLU A 126 -23.54 10.51 4.98
C GLU A 126 -24.69 9.53 5.25
N CYS A 127 -24.64 8.82 6.37
CA CYS A 127 -25.85 8.21 6.92
C CYS A 127 -25.89 8.38 8.43
N LYS A 128 -26.34 9.57 8.86
CA LYS A 128 -26.77 9.80 10.25
C LYS A 128 -28.20 9.29 10.38
N THR A 129 -28.39 8.03 10.75
CA THR A 129 -29.66 7.62 11.35
C THR A 129 -29.77 8.30 12.71
N TYR A 130 -30.66 9.29 12.80
CA TYR A 130 -31.14 9.89 14.04
C TYR A 130 -32.00 8.90 14.83
#